data_AF-A0A6C0C2K8-F1
#
_entry.id   AF-A0A6C0C2K8-F1
#
_cell.length_a   1.000
_cell.length_b   1.000
_cell.length_c   1.000
_cell.angle_alpha   90.00
_cell.angle_beta   90.00
_cell.angle_gamma   90.00
#
_symmetry.space_group_name_H-M   'P 1'
#
loop_
_entity.id
_entity.type
_entity.pdbx_description
1 polymer ?
#
loop_
_entity_poly.entity_id
_entity_poly.type
_entity_poly.pdbx_seq_one_letter_code
_entity_poly.pdbx_strand_id
1 'polypeptide(L)'
;MDNFINEESIPEMPEGGKLNQYGGRKKTRRKRRKKKRGGDIQTSKKRRGNILTNRNRGVSVDIEAAHHLVEEISFENYIKDIDIVDYQGNPVNLHDIFKHRINGNPNHFLHYDTREKIHELVKKIHSKGWVNCDSECKSLLQPFVKQEINSTLFILRVLTKSLVQPRGSNLKLKFKLRVDKPLTGDWNNDSNNIVLIVPEQVNPRLIMGLGPSASGKTFWVENLITLLSNSPTLSSTGFPKAFLSIDGGIMREESYVYQMIITVLGDNKQVKGFSNLVSPGFVGKMLHGTLFESGKVKKKCKEFLKLDGNQISLYIPETLGAPCIGSCEPKIETYKKITGDKNWIGVLIWQHKENCDYSDETKCKGTIASGTTREIGEGKKYSAGAWSSSMRQGRSLIQKAPGGIFEIHNGGGASLPGKDCIGAIKSKQPIKDACTRSTITETAVKTKYLLDYISADELLNKYNCIYKNNEQLKKQRSASRGGRGTRKRRKKKRTKKKARHKPRNRRRTRKRGGCFGNCFRKKTRYTLEEINEMVRKAEEHDAHVEKYKKILNSKKIKTNVELMTFLEENNKMDDILYAANAFSQLNKPPPVRFGSRSPSPSPLFGKISPPMITGAPYTGAPKQ
;
A
#
# COMPACT_ATOMS: atom_id res chain seq x y z
N MET A 1 36.74 -13.58 69.14
CA MET A 1 35.78 -14.24 68.24
C MET A 1 35.39 -13.23 67.16
N ASP A 2 36.33 -12.69 66.40
CA ASP A 2 37.19 -13.32 65.36
C ASP A 2 36.48 -13.45 64.01
N ASN A 3 36.94 -12.58 63.10
CA ASN A 3 37.40 -12.81 61.73
C ASN A 3 36.45 -13.48 60.72
N PHE A 4 36.29 -12.90 59.51
CA PHE A 4 37.25 -13.09 58.39
C PHE A 4 36.73 -12.48 57.05
N ILE A 5 37.70 -12.04 56.21
CA ILE A 5 37.71 -11.87 54.73
C ILE A 5 37.07 -10.59 54.14
N ASN A 6 37.63 -9.90 53.14
CA ASN A 6 38.99 -9.57 52.67
C ASN A 6 38.81 -8.45 51.62
N GLU A 7 39.72 -7.47 51.61
CA GLU A 7 39.89 -6.48 50.53
C GLU A 7 40.83 -7.04 49.45
N GLU A 8 40.53 -6.80 48.17
CA GLU A 8 41.49 -6.89 47.07
C GLU A 8 41.67 -5.52 46.41
N SER A 9 42.95 -5.20 46.22
CA SER A 9 43.52 -3.91 45.85
C SER A 9 43.56 -3.66 44.34
N ILE A 10 43.47 -2.38 43.98
CA ILE A 10 43.56 -1.84 42.62
C ILE A 10 45.05 -1.62 42.27
N PRO A 11 45.55 -2.02 41.08
CA PRO A 11 46.92 -1.73 40.68
C PRO A 11 47.04 -0.34 40.01
N GLU A 12 48.06 0.40 40.45
CA GLU A 12 48.52 1.69 39.92
C GLU A 12 49.04 1.55 38.47
N MET A 13 48.81 2.60 37.67
CA MET A 13 49.44 2.74 36.34
C MET A 13 50.68 3.66 36.40
N PRO A 14 51.74 3.38 35.62
CA PRO A 14 52.95 4.19 35.63
C PRO A 14 52.87 5.39 34.68
N GLU A 15 53.44 6.50 35.14
CA GLU A 15 53.77 7.69 34.37
C GLU A 15 55.02 7.50 33.50
N GLY A 16 55.05 8.18 32.34
CA GLY A 16 56.29 8.66 31.74
C GLY A 16 56.75 7.96 30.45
N GLY A 17 56.69 8.69 29.34
CA GLY A 17 57.33 8.29 28.08
C GLY A 17 57.52 9.47 27.13
N LYS A 18 58.71 10.08 27.18
CA LYS A 18 59.19 11.14 26.26
C LYS A 18 59.36 10.59 24.85
N LEU A 19 59.02 11.37 23.82
CA LEU A 19 59.37 11.09 22.43
C LEU A 19 60.18 12.23 21.83
N ASN A 20 61.40 11.88 21.43
CA ASN A 20 62.40 12.76 20.83
C ASN A 20 62.15 13.02 19.34
N GLN A 21 62.70 14.15 18.93
CA GLN A 21 62.88 14.69 17.59
C GLN A 21 63.64 13.73 16.65
N TYR A 22 63.39 13.80 15.33
CA TYR A 22 64.41 14.03 14.30
C TYR A 22 63.80 14.24 12.89
N GLY A 23 64.25 15.29 12.20
CA GLY A 23 64.69 15.18 10.80
C GLY A 23 63.80 15.68 9.65
N GLY A 24 64.08 16.90 9.14
CA GLY A 24 64.58 17.03 7.75
C GLY A 24 63.67 17.51 6.61
N ARG A 25 63.69 18.85 6.36
CA ARG A 25 63.79 19.57 5.07
C ARG A 25 63.12 19.00 3.78
N LYS A 26 62.31 19.84 3.10
CA LYS A 26 62.76 20.70 1.97
C LYS A 26 61.69 21.72 1.54
N LYS A 27 62.18 22.94 1.26
CA LYS A 27 61.47 24.12 0.76
C LYS A 27 61.17 23.97 -0.74
N THR A 28 60.05 24.52 -1.21
CA THR A 28 60.05 25.31 -2.46
C THR A 28 58.97 26.39 -2.41
N ARG A 29 59.45 27.64 -2.53
CA ARG A 29 58.67 28.85 -2.80
C ARG A 29 58.20 28.81 -4.26
N ARG A 30 56.96 29.22 -4.54
CA ARG A 30 56.67 30.02 -5.73
C ARG A 30 55.62 31.09 -5.45
N LYS A 31 56.08 32.34 -5.61
CA LYS A 31 55.33 33.60 -5.58
C LYS A 31 54.34 33.65 -6.75
N ARG A 32 53.17 34.27 -6.56
CA ARG A 32 52.75 35.41 -7.40
C ARG A 32 51.68 36.26 -6.71
N ARG A 33 51.86 37.57 -6.83
CA ARG A 33 51.14 38.68 -6.20
C ARG A 33 49.92 39.10 -7.05
N LYS A 34 48.87 39.54 -6.33
CA LYS A 34 47.99 40.72 -6.54
C LYS A 34 47.41 41.01 -7.94
N LYS A 35 46.07 41.16 -7.99
CA LYS A 35 45.43 42.46 -8.30
C LYS A 35 43.97 42.52 -7.80
N LYS A 36 43.65 43.64 -7.14
CA LYS A 36 42.32 44.12 -6.72
C LYS A 36 41.46 44.48 -7.93
N ARG A 37 40.13 44.40 -7.82
CA ARG A 37 39.16 45.54 -7.88
C ARG A 37 37.71 45.08 -8.06
N GLY A 38 36.81 45.77 -7.34
CA GLY A 38 35.37 45.94 -7.62
C GLY A 38 34.49 44.78 -7.15
N GLY A 39 33.37 44.99 -6.46
CA GLY A 39 32.61 46.18 -6.10
C GLY A 39 31.41 45.72 -5.28
N ASP A 40 30.85 46.63 -4.49
CA ASP A 40 29.69 46.43 -3.65
C ASP A 40 28.48 45.90 -4.42
N ILE A 41 27.73 44.98 -3.81
CA ILE A 41 26.26 44.96 -3.74
C ILE A 41 25.91 44.09 -2.53
N GLN A 42 25.56 44.75 -1.42
CA GLN A 42 24.79 44.13 -0.34
C GLN A 42 23.40 43.83 -0.88
N THR A 43 23.09 42.55 -1.11
CA THR A 43 21.70 42.07 -1.10
C THR A 43 21.54 41.00 -0.03
N SER A 44 20.88 41.41 1.04
CA SER A 44 20.41 40.59 2.15
C SER A 44 19.35 39.59 1.68
N LYS A 45 19.77 38.50 1.04
CA LYS A 45 18.89 37.34 0.81
C LYS A 45 18.83 36.50 2.09
N LYS A 46 17.83 36.79 2.92
CA LYS A 46 17.29 35.87 3.93
C LYS A 46 17.05 34.51 3.28
N ARG A 47 17.95 33.55 3.51
CA ARG A 47 17.72 32.13 3.22
C ARG A 47 16.67 31.61 4.19
N ARG A 48 15.39 31.69 3.81
CA ARG A 48 14.35 30.84 4.39
C ARG A 48 14.60 29.42 3.88
N GLY A 49 15.17 28.58 4.73
CA GLY A 49 15.27 27.15 4.49
C GLY A 49 13.87 26.52 4.50
N ASN A 50 13.28 26.36 3.32
CA ASN A 50 12.14 25.46 3.15
C ASN A 50 12.70 24.05 3.00
N ILE A 51 12.60 23.28 4.08
CA ILE A 51 12.79 21.83 4.07
C ILE A 51 11.61 21.23 3.30
N LEU A 52 11.77 21.11 1.98
CA LEU A 52 10.90 20.32 1.12
C LEU A 52 11.24 18.86 1.35
N THR A 53 10.30 18.10 1.88
CA THR A 53 10.40 16.64 1.97
C THR A 53 10.50 16.06 0.55
N ASN A 54 11.55 15.28 0.31
CA ASN A 54 11.97 14.73 -0.98
C ASN A 54 11.01 13.67 -1.59
N ARG A 55 9.74 13.62 -1.18
CA ARG A 55 8.79 12.54 -1.51
C ARG A 55 8.26 12.57 -2.96
N ASN A 56 8.48 13.66 -3.70
CA ASN A 56 7.85 13.87 -5.02
C ASN A 56 8.76 13.74 -6.24
N ARG A 57 10.00 13.26 -6.10
CA ARG A 57 10.89 13.07 -7.25
C ARG A 57 11.14 11.60 -7.51
N GLY A 58 10.47 11.07 -8.54
CA GLY A 58 10.83 9.83 -9.22
C GLY A 58 12.12 9.97 -10.04
N VAL A 59 13.12 10.66 -9.49
CA VAL A 59 14.49 10.64 -10.01
C VAL A 59 15.09 9.32 -9.51
N SER A 60 15.92 8.67 -10.32
CA SER A 60 16.76 7.56 -9.88
C SER A 60 17.28 7.85 -8.48
N VAL A 61 17.13 6.91 -7.55
CA VAL A 61 17.78 7.04 -6.24
C VAL A 61 19.27 7.09 -6.55
N ASP A 62 19.81 8.30 -6.52
CA ASP A 62 21.23 8.50 -6.61
C ASP A 62 21.82 7.80 -5.39
N ILE A 63 22.84 6.98 -5.59
CA ILE A 63 23.49 6.29 -4.47
C ILE A 63 23.99 7.35 -3.47
N GLU A 64 24.40 8.52 -3.96
CA GLU A 64 24.71 9.71 -3.17
C GLU A 64 23.55 10.18 -2.26
N ALA A 65 22.29 10.09 -2.71
CA ALA A 65 21.13 10.45 -1.90
C ALA A 65 20.85 9.44 -0.78
N ALA A 66 21.13 8.14 -1.02
CA ALA A 66 21.02 7.10 0.01
C ALA A 66 22.14 7.22 1.06
N HIS A 67 23.37 7.54 0.63
CA HIS A 67 24.48 7.87 1.53
C HIS A 67 24.17 9.09 2.41
N HIS A 68 23.65 10.17 1.83
CA HIS A 68 23.20 11.34 2.59
C HIS A 68 22.09 11.00 3.59
N LEU A 69 21.15 10.11 3.23
CA LEU A 69 20.09 9.68 4.12
C LEU A 69 20.61 8.97 5.38
N VAL A 70 21.64 8.13 5.29
CA VAL A 70 22.19 7.44 6.48
C VAL A 70 23.06 8.36 7.33
N GLU A 71 23.84 9.26 6.73
CA GLU A 71 24.60 10.27 7.48
C GLU A 71 23.69 11.33 8.14
N GLU A 72 22.47 11.52 7.64
CA GLU A 72 21.48 12.44 8.21
C GLU A 72 20.52 11.80 9.23
N ILE A 73 20.43 10.47 9.39
CA ILE A 73 19.59 9.89 10.44
C ILE A 73 20.35 9.93 11.78
N SER A 74 20.58 11.15 12.27
CA SER A 74 20.82 11.35 13.69
C SER A 74 19.60 10.87 14.48
N PHE A 75 19.83 10.50 15.74
CA PHE A 75 18.76 10.18 16.67
C PHE A 75 17.68 11.27 16.70
N GLU A 76 18.08 12.54 16.74
CA GLU A 76 17.16 13.68 16.69
C GLU A 76 16.28 13.66 15.44
N ASN A 77 16.87 13.41 14.27
CA ASN A 77 16.12 13.25 13.04
C ASN A 77 15.24 11.99 13.04
N TYR A 78 15.60 10.97 13.82
CA TYR A 78 14.80 9.78 14.02
C TYR A 78 13.52 10.07 14.84
N ILE A 79 13.58 10.98 15.82
CA ILE A 79 12.46 11.24 16.73
C ILE A 79 11.68 12.54 16.47
N LYS A 80 12.24 13.50 15.73
CA LYS A 80 11.72 14.88 15.59
C LYS A 80 10.25 15.03 15.18
N ASP A 81 9.70 14.04 14.50
CA ASP A 81 8.32 14.09 14.00
C ASP A 81 7.32 13.38 14.92
N ILE A 82 7.79 12.72 15.99
CA ILE A 82 6.95 12.00 16.95
C ILE A 82 6.47 12.99 18.01
N ASP A 83 5.20 13.35 17.96
CA ASP A 83 4.54 14.21 18.95
C ASP A 83 3.77 13.33 19.94
N ILE A 84 4.32 13.15 21.14
CA ILE A 84 3.72 12.36 22.22
C ILE A 84 3.68 13.16 23.51
N VAL A 85 2.54 13.11 24.19
CA VAL A 85 2.32 13.73 25.50
C VAL A 85 1.97 12.69 26.55
N ASP A 86 2.28 12.98 27.81
CA ASP A 86 1.89 12.17 28.96
C ASP A 86 0.37 12.25 29.23
N TYR A 87 -0.07 11.63 30.31
CA TYR A 87 -1.49 11.61 30.68
C TYR A 87 -2.02 13.00 31.09
N GLN A 88 -1.16 13.89 31.60
CA GLN A 88 -1.49 15.29 31.89
C GLN A 88 -1.42 16.21 30.66
N GLY A 89 -0.81 15.74 29.57
CA GLY A 89 -0.62 16.50 28.34
C GLY A 89 0.75 17.19 28.21
N ASN A 90 1.71 16.91 29.08
CA ASN A 90 3.08 17.42 28.92
C ASN A 90 3.85 16.59 27.89
N PRO A 91 4.75 17.20 27.09
CA PRO A 91 5.59 16.46 26.15
C PRO A 91 6.43 15.38 26.84
N VAL A 92 6.44 14.16 26.30
CA VAL A 92 7.30 13.07 26.80
C VAL A 92 8.69 13.21 26.21
N ASN A 93 9.72 13.15 27.06
CA ASN A 93 11.10 13.09 26.60
C ASN A 93 11.42 11.72 25.97
N LEU A 94 11.46 11.68 24.65
CA LEU A 94 11.72 10.45 23.89
C LEU A 94 13.13 9.86 24.14
N HIS A 95 14.09 10.65 24.64
CA HIS A 95 15.40 10.10 25.05
C HIS A 95 15.29 9.14 26.22
N ASP A 96 14.34 9.35 27.13
CA ASP A 96 14.21 8.52 28.33
C ASP A 96 13.66 7.13 27.98
N ILE A 97 12.80 7.05 26.95
CA ILE A 97 12.32 5.77 26.39
C ILE A 97 13.48 4.91 25.87
N PHE A 98 14.55 5.53 25.38
CA PHE A 98 15.72 4.81 24.87
C PHE A 98 16.66 4.30 25.95
N LYS A 99 16.87 5.09 27.01
CA LYS A 99 17.82 4.75 28.09
C LYS A 99 17.50 3.39 28.71
N HIS A 100 16.23 3.05 28.85
CA HIS A 100 15.77 1.80 29.44
C HIS A 100 16.05 0.54 28.61
N ARG A 101 16.27 0.66 27.29
CA ARG A 101 16.45 -0.52 26.42
C ARG A 101 17.92 -0.79 26.06
N ILE A 102 18.81 0.15 26.34
CA ILE A 102 20.19 0.14 25.84
C ILE A 102 21.14 0.58 26.94
N ASN A 103 21.26 -0.20 28.03
CA ASN A 103 22.26 -0.05 29.10
C ASN A 103 22.87 1.38 29.27
N GLY A 104 22.01 2.42 29.36
CA GLY A 104 22.41 3.81 29.52
C GLY A 104 22.96 4.62 28.33
N ASN A 105 23.19 4.09 27.11
CA ASN A 105 23.73 4.89 25.99
C ASN A 105 22.79 4.97 24.76
N PRO A 106 22.09 6.10 24.54
CA PRO A 106 21.21 6.30 23.37
C PRO A 106 21.96 6.23 22.02
N ASN A 107 23.24 6.60 21.99
CA ASN A 107 24.07 6.52 20.78
C ASN A 107 24.46 5.08 20.42
N HIS A 108 24.34 4.12 21.37
CA HIS A 108 24.52 2.71 21.06
C HIS A 108 23.41 2.17 20.15
N PHE A 109 22.20 2.73 20.10
CA PHE A 109 21.21 2.25 19.11
C PHE A 109 21.69 2.43 17.67
N LEU A 110 22.57 3.40 17.45
CA LEU A 110 23.17 3.75 16.16
C LEU A 110 24.60 3.18 16.05
N HIS A 111 24.86 2.03 16.71
CA HIS A 111 26.17 1.38 16.83
C HIS A 111 27.04 1.54 15.57
N TYR A 112 28.08 2.36 15.69
CA TYR A 112 29.24 2.33 14.80
C TYR A 112 29.71 0.88 14.61
N ASP A 113 29.77 0.11 15.71
CA ASP A 113 30.12 -1.31 15.70
C ASP A 113 29.21 -2.19 14.82
N THR A 114 27.91 -1.88 14.75
CA THR A 114 26.99 -2.64 13.89
C THR A 114 27.23 -2.31 12.45
N ARG A 115 27.46 -1.03 12.12
CA ARG A 115 27.80 -0.61 10.76
C ARG A 115 29.12 -1.26 10.32
N GLU A 116 30.15 -1.24 11.16
CA GLU A 116 31.44 -1.89 10.88
C GLU A 116 31.29 -3.40 10.70
N LYS A 117 30.55 -4.09 11.57
CA LYS A 117 30.26 -5.52 11.41
C LYS A 117 29.51 -5.83 10.12
N ILE A 118 28.57 -4.98 9.70
CA ILE A 118 27.91 -5.10 8.40
C ILE A 118 28.92 -4.90 7.27
N HIS A 119 29.81 -3.89 7.36
CA HIS A 119 30.85 -3.66 6.35
C HIS A 119 31.80 -4.86 6.23
N GLU A 120 32.27 -5.40 7.35
CA GLU A 120 33.11 -6.61 7.37
C GLU A 120 32.40 -7.78 6.71
N LEU A 121 31.12 -7.99 7.03
CA LEU A 121 30.32 -9.03 6.42
C LEU A 121 30.18 -8.82 4.90
N VAL A 122 29.87 -7.60 4.46
CA VAL A 122 29.71 -7.28 3.04
C VAL A 122 31.03 -7.39 2.27
N LYS A 123 32.18 -7.13 2.89
CA LYS A 123 33.51 -7.33 2.29
C LYS A 123 33.79 -8.80 1.97
N LYS A 124 33.25 -9.74 2.76
CA LYS A 124 33.38 -11.19 2.52
C LYS A 124 32.50 -11.68 1.35
N ILE A 125 31.57 -10.86 0.86
CA ILE A 125 30.67 -11.24 -0.24
C ILE A 125 31.38 -11.05 -1.58
N HIS A 126 31.82 -12.16 -2.18
CA HIS A 126 32.45 -12.17 -3.51
C HIS A 126 31.46 -12.36 -4.68
N SER A 127 30.18 -12.58 -4.39
CA SER A 127 29.16 -12.81 -5.41
C SER A 127 28.61 -11.50 -5.99
N LYS A 128 28.26 -11.52 -7.28
CA LYS A 128 27.70 -10.36 -8.00
C LYS A 128 26.18 -10.42 -8.04
N GLY A 129 25.52 -9.27 -7.95
CA GLY A 129 24.08 -9.14 -8.11
C GLY A 129 23.28 -9.31 -6.81
N TRP A 130 22.13 -9.98 -6.89
CA TRP A 130 21.28 -10.24 -5.72
C TRP A 130 21.82 -11.45 -4.97
N VAL A 131 22.28 -11.25 -3.74
CA VAL A 131 22.94 -12.29 -2.94
C VAL A 131 22.04 -12.72 -1.78
N ASN A 132 22.17 -13.95 -1.30
CA ASN A 132 21.43 -14.39 -0.10
C ASN A 132 22.23 -14.03 1.14
N CYS A 133 21.56 -13.42 2.13
CA CYS A 133 22.10 -13.32 3.48
C CYS A 133 22.03 -14.72 4.11
N ASP A 134 23.19 -15.38 4.19
CA ASP A 134 23.37 -16.73 4.71
C ASP A 134 23.17 -16.82 6.24
N SER A 135 23.54 -17.94 6.85
CA SER A 135 23.40 -18.15 8.29
C SER A 135 24.26 -17.21 9.15
N GLU A 136 25.50 -16.90 8.73
CA GLU A 136 26.39 -15.97 9.44
C GLU A 136 25.84 -14.54 9.34
N CYS A 137 25.44 -14.13 8.14
CA CYS A 137 24.77 -12.85 7.92
C CYS A 137 23.49 -12.73 8.73
N LYS A 138 22.67 -13.77 8.74
CA LYS A 138 21.39 -13.73 9.46
C LYS A 138 21.60 -13.73 10.98
N SER A 139 22.55 -14.49 11.51
CA SER A 139 22.83 -14.49 12.96
C SER A 139 23.30 -13.12 13.43
N LEU A 140 24.08 -12.41 12.61
CA LEU A 140 24.51 -11.04 12.87
C LEU A 140 23.37 -10.01 12.78
N LEU A 141 22.60 -10.01 11.68
CA LEU A 141 21.65 -8.92 11.40
C LEU A 141 20.28 -9.08 12.06
N GLN A 142 19.82 -10.32 12.23
CA GLN A 142 18.46 -10.59 12.70
C GLN A 142 18.17 -10.04 14.11
N PRO A 143 19.10 -10.07 15.09
CA PRO A 143 18.88 -9.46 16.41
C PRO A 143 18.54 -7.95 16.31
N PHE A 144 19.31 -7.19 15.55
CA PHE A 144 19.09 -5.74 15.37
C PHE A 144 17.74 -5.45 14.71
N VAL A 145 17.42 -6.20 13.64
CA VAL A 145 16.13 -6.05 12.95
C VAL A 145 14.95 -6.41 13.88
N LYS A 146 15.07 -7.47 14.68
CA LYS A 146 14.04 -7.85 15.66
C LYS A 146 13.87 -6.80 16.75
N GLN A 147 14.97 -6.27 17.28
CA GLN A 147 14.96 -5.23 18.29
C GLN A 147 14.23 -3.98 17.78
N GLU A 148 14.54 -3.52 16.57
CA GLU A 148 13.88 -2.36 15.96
C GLU A 148 12.39 -2.62 15.67
N ILE A 149 12.04 -3.73 15.02
CA ILE A 149 10.63 -4.09 14.75
C ILE A 149 9.79 -4.22 16.04
N ASN A 150 10.46 -4.49 17.17
CA ASN A 150 9.84 -4.54 18.49
C ASN A 150 9.92 -3.24 19.29
N SER A 151 10.54 -2.20 18.76
CA SER A 151 10.68 -0.90 19.43
C SER A 151 9.39 -0.09 19.37
N THR A 152 8.96 0.44 20.52
CA THR A 152 7.83 1.39 20.60
C THR A 152 8.04 2.56 19.67
N LEU A 153 9.24 3.12 19.68
CA LEU A 153 9.55 4.30 18.91
C LEU A 153 9.54 4.05 17.40
N PHE A 154 10.05 2.90 16.95
CA PHE A 154 9.99 2.55 15.53
C PHE A 154 8.52 2.47 15.07
N ILE A 155 7.63 1.88 15.87
CA ILE A 155 6.20 1.84 15.53
C ILE A 155 5.59 3.24 15.52
N LEU A 156 5.89 4.10 16.50
CA LEU A 156 5.43 5.49 16.54
C LEU A 156 5.93 6.27 15.31
N ARG A 157 7.21 6.15 14.96
CA ARG A 157 7.80 6.75 13.77
C ARG A 157 7.07 6.30 12.51
N VAL A 158 6.86 4.99 12.35
CA VAL A 158 6.12 4.42 11.21
C VAL A 158 4.72 5.01 11.15
N LEU A 159 3.99 5.08 12.25
CA LEU A 159 2.64 5.65 12.30
C LEU A 159 2.64 7.13 11.90
N THR A 160 3.51 7.95 12.48
CA THR A 160 3.66 9.37 12.11
C THR A 160 3.95 9.54 10.63
N LYS A 161 4.93 8.80 10.10
CA LYS A 161 5.38 8.91 8.71
C LYS A 161 4.38 8.35 7.70
N SER A 162 3.46 7.52 8.18
CA SER A 162 2.35 6.94 7.43
C SER A 162 1.17 7.90 7.24
N LEU A 163 1.18 9.08 7.87
CA LEU A 163 0.13 10.08 7.65
C LEU A 163 0.21 10.64 6.21
N VAL A 164 -0.88 10.47 5.47
CA VAL A 164 -1.10 10.99 4.13
C VAL A 164 -2.20 12.05 4.21
N GLN A 165 -1.97 13.18 3.54
CA GLN A 165 -2.85 14.35 3.60
C GLN A 165 -2.83 15.13 2.29
N PRO A 166 -3.81 16.02 2.02
CA PRO A 166 -3.78 16.91 0.88
C PRO A 166 -2.49 17.73 0.79
N ARG A 167 -2.07 18.06 -0.43
CA ARG A 167 -0.90 18.92 -0.62
C ARG A 167 -1.11 20.27 0.06
N GLY A 168 -0.08 20.72 0.78
CA GLY A 168 -0.12 21.96 1.57
C GLY A 168 -0.74 21.83 2.95
N SER A 169 -1.29 20.65 3.30
CA SER A 169 -1.76 20.35 4.64
C SER A 169 -0.59 20.10 5.59
N ASN A 170 -0.70 20.58 6.83
CA ASN A 170 0.31 20.46 7.89
C ASN A 170 -0.24 19.71 9.11
N LEU A 171 -1.23 18.83 8.92
CA LEU A 171 -1.74 17.99 10.00
C LEU A 171 -0.59 17.09 10.50
N LYS A 172 -0.55 16.92 11.81
CA LYS A 172 0.41 16.07 12.49
C LYS A 172 -0.33 15.01 13.29
N LEU A 173 0.23 13.82 13.30
CA LEU A 173 -0.24 12.75 14.16
C LEU A 173 0.30 12.98 15.58
N LYS A 174 -0.57 12.90 16.58
CA LYS A 174 -0.19 13.06 17.97
C LYS A 174 -0.58 11.83 18.78
N PHE A 175 0.17 11.55 19.83
CA PHE A 175 -0.06 10.44 20.74
C PHE A 175 -0.19 10.95 22.18
N LYS A 176 -0.95 10.23 23.00
CA LYS A 176 -1.10 10.51 24.43
C LYS A 176 -0.94 9.24 25.24
N LEU A 177 -0.32 9.33 26.40
CA LEU A 177 -0.30 8.25 27.38
C LEU A 177 -1.64 8.18 28.12
N ARG A 178 -2.18 6.97 28.29
CA ARG A 178 -3.42 6.72 29.04
C ARG A 178 -3.22 6.80 30.55
N VAL A 179 -2.02 6.50 31.02
CA VAL A 179 -1.68 6.35 32.44
C VAL A 179 -0.34 7.01 32.72
N ASP A 180 -0.11 7.33 34.00
CA ASP A 180 1.18 7.77 34.52
C ASP A 180 2.15 6.61 34.64
N LYS A 181 2.54 6.03 33.50
CA LYS A 181 3.50 4.94 33.46
C LYS A 181 4.56 5.23 32.40
N PRO A 182 5.86 5.16 32.76
CA PRO A 182 6.92 5.34 31.79
C PRO A 182 6.86 4.23 30.73
N LEU A 183 7.18 4.61 29.49
CA LEU A 183 7.27 3.67 28.38
C LEU A 183 8.54 2.81 28.51
N THR A 184 8.40 1.51 28.30
CA THR A 184 9.51 0.55 28.42
C THR A 184 10.40 0.53 27.18
N GLY A 185 9.92 1.07 26.06
CA GLY A 185 10.57 0.98 24.75
C GLY A 185 10.25 -0.32 24.00
N ASP A 186 9.52 -1.26 24.60
CA ASP A 186 8.97 -2.44 23.91
C ASP A 186 7.50 -2.24 23.56
N TRP A 187 7.21 -2.32 22.26
CA TRP A 187 5.86 -2.08 21.74
C TRP A 187 4.79 -2.97 22.37
N ASN A 188 5.12 -4.23 22.67
CA ASN A 188 4.16 -5.17 23.20
C ASN A 188 3.72 -4.78 24.63
N ASN A 189 4.61 -4.14 25.39
CA ASN A 189 4.34 -3.66 26.74
C ASN A 189 3.70 -2.26 26.75
N ASP A 190 4.02 -1.46 25.73
CA ASP A 190 3.69 -0.03 25.70
C ASP A 190 2.38 0.28 24.96
N SER A 191 2.03 -0.49 23.92
CA SER A 191 0.95 -0.14 22.98
C SER A 191 -0.43 0.10 23.62
N ASN A 192 -0.78 -0.63 24.67
CA ASN A 192 -2.06 -0.46 25.38
C ASN A 192 -2.11 0.84 26.19
N ASN A 193 -0.96 1.40 26.56
CA ASN A 193 -0.86 2.65 27.32
C ASN A 193 -0.81 3.88 26.40
N ILE A 194 -0.82 3.70 25.08
CA ILE A 194 -0.76 4.77 24.11
C ILE A 194 -2.13 4.90 23.44
N VAL A 195 -2.59 6.14 23.27
CA VAL A 195 -3.79 6.47 22.49
C VAL A 195 -3.43 7.46 21.39
N LEU A 196 -4.05 7.32 20.23
CA LEU A 196 -3.95 8.22 19.12
C LEU A 196 -4.83 9.44 19.36
N ILE A 197 -4.28 10.64 19.23
CA ILE A 197 -5.09 11.86 19.12
C ILE A 197 -5.35 12.06 17.63
N VAL A 198 -6.56 11.72 17.20
CA VAL A 198 -6.97 11.83 15.80
C VAL A 198 -6.92 13.31 15.36
N PRO A 199 -6.26 13.65 14.24
CA PRO A 199 -6.11 15.05 13.81
C PRO A 199 -7.43 15.75 13.49
N GLU A 200 -8.47 14.99 13.17
CA GLU A 200 -9.77 15.48 12.74
C GLU A 200 -10.89 14.66 13.40
N GLN A 201 -11.92 15.33 13.91
CA GLN A 201 -13.11 14.71 14.51
C GLN A 201 -14.17 14.45 13.43
N VAL A 202 -13.84 13.57 12.48
CA VAL A 202 -14.70 13.21 11.36
C VAL A 202 -14.89 11.69 11.29
N ASN A 203 -15.97 11.24 10.67
CA ASN A 203 -16.22 9.81 10.47
C ASN A 203 -15.08 9.19 9.63
N PRO A 204 -14.35 8.19 10.17
CA PRO A 204 -13.25 7.58 9.46
C PRO A 204 -13.68 6.98 8.11
N ARG A 205 -12.83 7.15 7.09
CA ARG A 205 -13.05 6.58 5.76
C ARG A 205 -11.97 5.56 5.40
N LEU A 206 -12.33 4.57 4.59
CA LEU A 206 -11.41 3.57 4.08
C LEU A 206 -11.22 3.73 2.56
N ILE A 207 -9.96 3.87 2.14
CA ILE A 207 -9.55 3.83 0.74
C ILE A 207 -8.63 2.63 0.52
N MET A 208 -9.04 1.70 -0.35
CA MET A 208 -8.21 0.58 -0.76
C MET A 208 -7.48 0.92 -2.07
N GLY A 209 -6.16 1.12 -1.98
CA GLY A 209 -5.28 1.38 -3.13
C GLY A 209 -4.74 0.07 -3.72
N LEU A 210 -5.42 -0.48 -4.72
CA LEU A 210 -5.08 -1.75 -5.35
C LEU A 210 -4.21 -1.57 -6.60
N GLY A 211 -3.43 -2.58 -6.96
CA GLY A 211 -2.79 -2.69 -8.27
C GLY A 211 -1.34 -3.18 -8.22
N PRO A 212 -0.70 -3.38 -9.37
CA PRO A 212 0.59 -4.06 -9.47
C PRO A 212 1.71 -3.39 -8.67
N SER A 213 2.76 -4.13 -8.33
CA SER A 213 3.97 -3.53 -7.76
C SER A 213 4.56 -2.50 -8.74
N ALA A 214 5.16 -1.44 -8.19
CA ALA A 214 5.70 -0.31 -8.94
C ALA A 214 4.69 0.54 -9.74
N SER A 215 3.37 0.32 -9.62
CA SER A 215 2.37 1.10 -10.37
C SER A 215 2.16 2.55 -9.91
N GLY A 216 2.82 2.96 -8.82
CA GLY A 216 2.68 4.31 -8.24
C GLY A 216 1.52 4.47 -7.26
N LYS A 217 1.12 3.40 -6.55
CA LYS A 217 0.11 3.46 -5.49
C LYS A 217 0.38 4.54 -4.43
N THR A 218 1.61 4.63 -3.96
CA THR A 218 2.04 5.60 -2.94
C THR A 218 2.16 7.01 -3.51
N PHE A 219 2.36 7.17 -4.82
CA PHE A 219 2.40 8.48 -5.46
C PHE A 219 1.01 9.09 -5.65
N TRP A 220 0.05 8.26 -6.05
CA TRP A 220 -1.29 8.73 -6.40
C TRP A 220 -2.20 9.02 -5.22
N VAL A 221 -1.88 8.52 -4.02
CA VAL A 221 -2.75 8.68 -2.84
C VAL A 221 -2.93 10.15 -2.44
N GLU A 222 -1.86 10.96 -2.43
CA GLU A 222 -1.95 12.38 -2.08
C GLU A 222 -2.83 13.14 -3.09
N ASN A 223 -2.66 12.86 -4.39
CA ASN A 223 -3.47 13.47 -5.44
C ASN A 223 -4.94 13.09 -5.26
N LEU A 224 -5.23 11.81 -4.99
CA LEU A 224 -6.58 11.34 -4.79
C LEU A 224 -7.22 11.99 -3.57
N ILE A 225 -6.54 11.99 -2.41
CA ILE A 225 -7.06 12.61 -1.19
C ILE A 225 -7.27 14.12 -1.42
N THR A 226 -6.33 14.80 -2.08
CA THR A 226 -6.49 16.22 -2.43
C THR A 226 -7.76 16.45 -3.28
N LEU A 227 -7.99 15.63 -4.30
CA LEU A 227 -9.18 15.73 -5.15
C LEU A 227 -10.48 15.45 -4.37
N LEU A 228 -10.49 14.43 -3.52
CA LEU A 228 -11.69 14.07 -2.74
C LEU A 228 -11.98 15.10 -1.65
N SER A 229 -10.97 15.55 -0.91
CA SER A 229 -11.12 16.52 0.17
C SER A 229 -11.49 17.93 -0.32
N ASN A 230 -11.18 18.27 -1.58
CA ASN A 230 -11.50 19.57 -2.18
C ASN A 230 -12.82 19.58 -2.97
N SER A 231 -13.52 18.44 -3.09
CA SER A 231 -14.82 18.39 -3.75
C SER A 231 -15.88 19.01 -2.83
N PRO A 232 -16.60 20.10 -3.22
CA PRO A 232 -17.59 20.78 -2.40
C PRO A 232 -18.62 19.83 -1.78
N THR A 233 -19.09 18.86 -2.57
CA THR A 233 -20.00 17.81 -2.11
C THR A 233 -19.41 17.02 -0.95
N LEU A 234 -18.18 16.51 -1.09
CA LEU A 234 -17.53 15.71 -0.05
C LEU A 234 -17.06 16.56 1.13
N SER A 235 -16.57 17.77 0.88
CA SER A 235 -16.18 18.73 1.91
C SER A 235 -17.36 19.09 2.80
N SER A 236 -18.55 19.31 2.21
CA SER A 236 -19.78 19.62 2.97
C SER A 236 -20.23 18.46 3.86
N THR A 237 -19.91 17.22 3.49
CA THR A 237 -20.20 16.01 4.29
C THR A 237 -19.11 15.66 5.31
N GLY A 238 -18.07 16.50 5.45
CA GLY A 238 -16.96 16.26 6.37
C GLY A 238 -16.02 15.14 5.94
N PHE A 239 -15.70 15.04 4.65
CA PHE A 239 -14.74 14.05 4.16
C PHE A 239 -13.35 14.26 4.81
N PRO A 240 -12.71 13.21 5.36
CA PRO A 240 -11.43 13.35 6.06
C PRO A 240 -10.31 13.87 5.17
N LYS A 241 -9.34 14.56 5.77
CA LYS A 241 -8.10 15.02 5.11
C LYS A 241 -6.90 14.20 5.57
N ALA A 242 -6.91 13.67 6.80
CA ALA A 242 -5.88 12.80 7.33
C ALA A 242 -6.22 11.32 7.10
N PHE A 243 -5.34 10.61 6.40
CA PHE A 243 -5.40 9.16 6.23
C PHE A 243 -4.11 8.51 6.69
N LEU A 244 -4.21 7.43 7.45
CA LEU A 244 -3.05 6.63 7.83
C LEU A 244 -2.81 5.50 6.81
N SER A 245 -1.58 5.40 6.29
CA SER A 245 -1.18 4.41 5.30
C SER A 245 -0.47 3.21 5.91
N ILE A 246 -1.02 1.99 5.81
CA ILE A 246 -0.35 0.78 6.32
C ILE A 246 0.47 0.11 5.21
N ASP A 247 1.57 0.79 4.82
CA ASP A 247 2.45 0.38 3.73
C ASP A 247 3.73 -0.28 4.24
N GLY A 248 4.10 -1.39 3.59
CA GLY A 248 5.38 -2.02 3.88
C GLY A 248 6.56 -1.24 3.31
N GLY A 249 6.35 -0.38 2.30
CA GLY A 249 7.34 0.57 1.78
C GLY A 249 7.80 1.53 2.88
N ILE A 250 6.84 2.25 3.48
CA ILE A 250 7.09 3.20 4.58
C ILE A 250 7.83 2.51 5.74
N MET A 251 7.43 1.30 6.13
CA MET A 251 8.11 0.56 7.21
C MET A 251 9.59 0.28 6.93
N ARG A 252 9.96 0.14 5.65
CA ARG A 252 11.36 -0.09 5.24
C ARG A 252 12.12 1.22 5.13
N GLU A 253 11.49 2.24 4.55
CA GLU A 253 12.05 3.58 4.40
C GLU A 253 12.34 4.24 5.76
N GLU A 254 11.49 3.96 6.76
CA GLU A 254 11.60 4.57 8.09
C GLU A 254 12.34 3.70 9.11
N SER A 255 12.79 2.49 8.72
CA SER A 255 13.60 1.61 9.56
C SER A 255 15.08 1.97 9.42
N TYR A 256 15.70 2.36 10.52
CA TYR A 256 17.11 2.69 10.57
C TYR A 256 17.98 1.49 10.21
N VAL A 257 17.71 0.33 10.82
CA VAL A 257 18.51 -0.89 10.58
C VAL A 257 18.40 -1.33 9.12
N TYR A 258 17.20 -1.24 8.54
CA TYR A 258 16.98 -1.59 7.14
C TYR A 258 17.73 -0.64 6.18
N GLN A 259 17.66 0.68 6.40
CA GLN A 259 18.38 1.66 5.59
C GLN A 259 19.90 1.53 5.73
N MET A 260 20.40 1.23 6.93
CA MET A 260 21.82 0.95 7.17
C MET A 260 22.29 -0.26 6.37
N ILE A 261 21.54 -1.37 6.39
CA ILE A 261 21.88 -2.58 5.61
C ILE A 261 21.95 -2.26 4.11
N ILE A 262 20.95 -1.55 3.56
CA ILE A 262 20.93 -1.19 2.13
C ILE A 262 22.10 -0.30 1.77
N THR A 263 22.40 0.68 2.60
CA THR A 263 23.48 1.64 2.33
C THR A 263 24.81 0.91 2.28
N VAL A 264 25.14 0.12 3.31
CA VAL A 264 26.39 -0.65 3.33
C VAL A 264 26.51 -1.63 2.15
N LEU A 265 25.39 -2.22 1.71
CA LEU A 265 25.38 -3.06 0.50
C LEU A 265 25.60 -2.23 -0.77
N GLY A 266 25.03 -1.03 -0.85
CA GLY A 266 25.18 -0.10 -1.97
C GLY A 266 26.62 0.39 -2.17
N ASP A 267 27.39 0.50 -1.09
CA ASP A 267 28.83 0.82 -1.13
C ASP A 267 29.63 -0.24 -1.89
N ASN A 268 29.14 -1.49 -1.88
CA ASN A 268 29.72 -2.59 -2.64
C ASN A 268 29.12 -2.64 -4.05
N LYS A 269 29.82 -2.05 -5.03
CA LYS A 269 29.43 -2.03 -6.46
C LYS A 269 29.10 -3.41 -7.07
N GLN A 270 29.54 -4.50 -6.46
CA GLN A 270 29.26 -5.86 -6.94
C GLN A 270 27.91 -6.39 -6.47
N VAL A 271 27.41 -5.94 -5.32
CA VAL A 271 26.22 -6.48 -4.66
C VAL A 271 25.04 -5.52 -4.88
N LYS A 272 23.96 -6.00 -5.51
CA LYS A 272 22.73 -5.22 -5.70
C LYS A 272 21.87 -5.15 -4.44
N GLY A 273 22.05 -6.11 -3.53
CA GLY A 273 21.31 -6.22 -2.28
C GLY A 273 21.05 -7.68 -1.88
N PHE A 274 20.45 -7.85 -0.71
CA PHE A 274 20.06 -9.16 -0.19
C PHE A 274 18.71 -9.61 -0.74
N SER A 275 18.66 -10.78 -1.38
CA SER A 275 17.45 -11.34 -1.99
C SER A 275 16.40 -11.76 -0.94
N ASN A 276 16.85 -12.12 0.27
CA ASN A 276 16.04 -12.48 1.43
C ASN A 276 15.93 -11.36 2.48
N LEU A 277 16.33 -10.12 2.15
CA LEU A 277 16.06 -8.97 3.01
C LEU A 277 14.55 -8.76 3.16
N VAL A 278 13.85 -8.75 2.03
CA VAL A 278 12.40 -8.83 1.91
C VAL A 278 12.05 -9.84 0.85
N SER A 279 11.76 -11.07 1.27
CA SER A 279 11.58 -12.17 0.32
C SER A 279 10.37 -11.93 -0.59
N PRO A 280 10.56 -11.96 -1.92
CA PRO A 280 9.48 -11.79 -2.86
C PRO A 280 8.59 -13.05 -2.88
N GLY A 281 7.33 -12.89 -2.48
CA GLY A 281 6.33 -13.95 -2.60
C GLY A 281 6.41 -15.04 -1.52
N PHE A 282 5.54 -16.05 -1.65
CA PHE A 282 5.39 -17.13 -0.68
C PHE A 282 6.57 -18.12 -0.71
N VAL A 283 7.00 -18.50 -1.92
CA VAL A 283 8.09 -19.48 -2.13
C VAL A 283 9.41 -18.97 -1.54
N GLY A 284 9.81 -17.73 -1.84
CA GLY A 284 11.03 -17.14 -1.29
C GLY A 284 11.01 -17.05 0.25
N LYS A 285 9.84 -16.80 0.84
CA LYS A 285 9.68 -16.75 2.30
C LYS A 285 9.84 -18.14 2.94
N MET A 286 9.38 -19.20 2.28
CA MET A 286 9.55 -20.58 2.77
C MET A 286 10.99 -21.06 2.64
N LEU A 287 11.63 -20.82 1.50
CA LEU A 287 12.97 -21.35 1.22
C LEU A 287 14.08 -20.67 2.03
N HIS A 288 14.00 -19.35 2.21
CA HIS A 288 15.15 -18.57 2.74
C HIS A 288 14.80 -17.73 3.98
N GLY A 289 13.55 -17.79 4.46
CA GLY A 289 13.03 -16.86 5.46
C GLY A 289 13.00 -15.44 4.91
N THR A 290 12.87 -14.43 5.79
CA THR A 290 13.04 -13.02 5.45
C THR A 290 13.72 -12.32 6.63
N LEU A 291 14.70 -11.46 6.37
CA LEU A 291 15.41 -10.75 7.42
C LEU A 291 14.50 -9.68 8.05
N PHE A 292 13.85 -8.87 7.21
CA PHE A 292 12.94 -7.80 7.63
C PHE A 292 11.46 -8.18 7.41
N GLU A 293 10.77 -8.48 8.51
CA GLU A 293 9.37 -8.90 8.50
C GLU A 293 8.38 -7.73 8.61
N SER A 294 8.22 -6.94 7.54
CA SER A 294 7.22 -5.86 7.49
C SER A 294 5.79 -6.32 7.85
N GLY A 295 5.46 -7.59 7.62
CA GLY A 295 4.19 -8.19 8.04
C GLY A 295 3.95 -8.15 9.56
N LYS A 296 4.99 -8.29 10.38
CA LYS A 296 4.90 -8.18 11.85
C LYS A 296 4.59 -6.74 12.27
N VAL A 297 5.26 -5.77 11.65
CA VAL A 297 5.01 -4.34 11.87
C VAL A 297 3.58 -3.97 11.46
N LYS A 298 3.11 -4.41 10.28
CA LYS A 298 1.71 -4.25 9.84
C LYS A 298 0.71 -4.85 10.83
N LYS A 299 1.03 -6.01 11.42
CA LYS A 299 0.16 -6.63 12.43
C LYS A 299 0.05 -5.75 13.68
N LYS A 300 1.18 -5.26 14.18
CA LYS A 300 1.25 -4.32 15.33
C LYS A 300 0.46 -3.04 15.10
N CYS A 301 0.64 -2.38 13.96
CA CYS A 301 -0.14 -1.18 13.62
C CYS A 301 -1.64 -1.49 13.57
N LYS A 302 -2.05 -2.61 12.95
CA LYS A 302 -3.46 -3.01 12.90
C LYS A 302 -4.05 -3.31 14.28
N GLU A 303 -3.29 -3.95 15.17
CA GLU A 303 -3.74 -4.25 16.52
C GLU A 303 -3.94 -2.97 17.33
N PHE A 304 -3.00 -2.04 17.24
CA PHE A 304 -3.12 -0.73 17.89
C PHE A 304 -4.31 0.09 17.38
N LEU A 305 -4.57 0.08 16.07
CA LEU A 305 -5.72 0.80 15.49
C LEU A 305 -7.07 0.15 15.81
N LYS A 306 -7.10 -1.08 16.31
CA LYS A 306 -8.32 -1.73 16.82
C LYS A 306 -8.66 -1.32 18.25
N LEU A 307 -7.70 -0.76 19.00
CA LEU A 307 -7.94 -0.30 20.36
C LEU A 307 -8.89 0.89 20.36
N ASP A 308 -9.74 0.98 21.39
CA ASP A 308 -10.72 2.05 21.51
C ASP A 308 -10.03 3.43 21.58
N GLY A 309 -10.56 4.39 20.82
CA GLY A 309 -9.99 5.73 20.68
C GLY A 309 -8.93 5.88 19.58
N ASN A 310 -8.50 4.79 18.93
CA ASN A 310 -7.47 4.83 17.88
C ASN A 310 -8.02 4.76 16.44
N GLN A 311 -9.32 4.95 16.26
CA GLN A 311 -9.97 4.88 14.96
C GLN A 311 -9.62 6.12 14.14
N ILE A 312 -9.09 5.91 12.93
CA ILE A 312 -8.70 6.97 11.99
C ILE A 312 -8.96 6.48 10.57
N SER A 313 -9.14 7.42 9.62
CA SER A 313 -9.26 7.07 8.20
C SER A 313 -8.01 6.36 7.69
N LEU A 314 -8.19 5.36 6.83
CA LEU A 314 -7.11 4.51 6.35
C LEU A 314 -6.98 4.54 4.84
N TYR A 315 -5.74 4.62 4.36
CA TYR A 315 -5.37 4.25 2.99
C TYR A 315 -4.59 2.95 3.01
N ILE A 316 -5.08 1.91 2.34
CA ILE A 316 -4.43 0.59 2.36
C ILE A 316 -3.92 0.26 0.96
N PRO A 317 -2.60 0.44 0.70
CA PRO A 317 -2.01 0.00 -0.55
C PRO A 317 -1.84 -1.52 -0.54
N GLU A 318 -2.45 -2.21 -1.50
CA GLU A 318 -2.30 -3.65 -1.67
C GLU A 318 -2.01 -4.06 -3.12
N THR A 319 -1.08 -4.99 -3.28
CA THR A 319 -0.70 -5.52 -4.59
C THR A 319 -1.56 -6.70 -5.00
N LEU A 320 -2.07 -7.51 -4.07
CA LEU A 320 -2.85 -8.73 -4.42
C LEU A 320 -2.10 -9.65 -5.41
N GLY A 321 -0.77 -9.75 -5.27
CA GLY A 321 0.07 -10.52 -6.19
C GLY A 321 -0.11 -12.04 -6.04
N ALA A 322 -0.28 -12.51 -4.80
CA ALA A 322 -0.60 -13.90 -4.52
C ALA A 322 -2.06 -14.20 -4.89
N PRO A 323 -2.38 -15.40 -5.40
CA PRO A 323 -3.76 -15.81 -5.62
C PRO A 323 -4.51 -15.82 -4.28
N CYS A 324 -5.62 -15.09 -4.19
CA CYS A 324 -6.58 -15.28 -3.10
C CYS A 324 -7.29 -16.63 -3.32
N ILE A 325 -7.06 -17.60 -2.44
CA ILE A 325 -7.83 -18.84 -2.42
C ILE A 325 -9.27 -18.48 -2.00
N GLY A 326 -10.21 -18.50 -2.93
CA GLY A 326 -11.61 -18.10 -2.70
C GLY A 326 -11.86 -16.60 -2.91
N SER A 327 -11.71 -15.78 -1.86
CA SER A 327 -12.03 -14.34 -1.89
C SER A 327 -10.91 -13.49 -1.31
N CYS A 328 -10.65 -12.32 -1.91
CA CYS A 328 -9.77 -11.31 -1.33
C CYS A 328 -10.46 -10.40 -0.30
N GLU A 329 -11.78 -10.53 -0.13
CA GLU A 329 -12.56 -9.71 0.82
C GLU A 329 -12.07 -9.76 2.26
N PRO A 330 -11.60 -10.91 2.81
CA PRO A 330 -11.10 -10.94 4.19
C PRO A 330 -10.00 -9.92 4.48
N LYS A 331 -9.19 -9.56 3.46
CA LYS A 331 -8.19 -8.51 3.58
C LYS A 331 -8.82 -7.13 3.80
N ILE A 332 -9.93 -6.84 3.13
CA ILE A 332 -10.67 -5.57 3.27
C ILE A 332 -11.47 -5.53 4.57
N GLU A 333 -12.15 -6.62 4.91
CA GLU A 333 -13.02 -6.67 6.10
C GLU A 333 -12.28 -6.31 7.40
N THR A 334 -10.99 -6.65 7.48
CA THR A 334 -10.15 -6.23 8.62
C THR A 334 -10.11 -4.71 8.75
N TYR A 335 -9.92 -3.98 7.65
CA TYR A 335 -9.81 -2.52 7.66
C TYR A 335 -11.17 -1.83 7.73
N LYS A 336 -12.22 -2.44 7.18
CA LYS A 336 -13.61 -1.99 7.39
C LYS A 336 -13.99 -2.04 8.85
N LYS A 337 -13.58 -3.08 9.58
CA LYS A 337 -13.81 -3.18 11.03
C LYS A 337 -13.05 -2.11 11.82
N ILE A 338 -11.80 -1.83 11.44
CA ILE A 338 -10.99 -0.78 12.10
C ILE A 338 -11.60 0.61 11.89
N THR A 339 -12.05 0.92 10.67
CA THR A 339 -12.60 2.25 10.33
C THR A 339 -14.09 2.40 10.62
N GLY A 340 -14.83 1.29 10.73
CA GLY A 340 -16.30 1.32 10.69
C GLY A 340 -16.89 1.67 9.31
N ASP A 341 -16.07 1.88 8.27
CA ASP A 341 -16.54 2.39 6.99
C ASP A 341 -17.20 1.29 6.13
N LYS A 342 -18.54 1.30 6.09
CA LYS A 342 -19.33 0.46 5.18
C LYS A 342 -19.30 0.95 3.73
N ASN A 343 -18.97 2.22 3.51
CA ASN A 343 -18.93 2.90 2.22
C ASN A 343 -17.48 3.14 1.77
N TRP A 344 -16.65 2.10 1.84
CA TRP A 344 -15.23 2.18 1.45
C TRP A 344 -15.04 2.46 -0.05
N ILE A 345 -13.93 3.12 -0.38
CA ILE A 345 -13.57 3.54 -1.74
C ILE A 345 -12.53 2.59 -2.33
N GLY A 346 -12.77 2.09 -3.54
CA GLY A 346 -11.87 1.23 -4.28
C GLY A 346 -11.10 1.98 -5.35
N VAL A 347 -9.78 1.90 -5.31
CA VAL A 347 -8.90 2.57 -6.26
C VAL A 347 -7.98 1.54 -6.88
N LEU A 348 -7.95 1.42 -8.20
CA LEU A 348 -7.00 0.57 -8.92
C LEU A 348 -5.99 1.46 -9.64
N ILE A 349 -4.75 1.46 -9.18
CA ILE A 349 -3.65 2.23 -9.76
C ILE A 349 -2.75 1.27 -10.52
N TRP A 350 -2.64 1.45 -11.83
CA TRP A 350 -1.98 0.48 -12.71
C TRP A 350 -1.13 1.14 -13.77
N GLN A 351 -0.19 0.35 -14.30
CA GLN A 351 0.62 0.64 -15.47
C GLN A 351 0.70 -0.65 -16.29
N HIS A 352 0.98 -0.54 -17.59
CA HIS A 352 1.28 -1.71 -18.40
C HIS A 352 2.46 -2.48 -17.79
N LYS A 353 2.46 -3.81 -17.93
CA LYS A 353 3.58 -4.63 -17.44
C LYS A 353 4.87 -4.23 -18.16
N GLU A 354 4.78 -4.24 -19.48
CA GLU A 354 5.78 -3.85 -20.49
C GLU A 354 5.01 -3.22 -21.67
N ASN A 355 5.72 -2.56 -22.60
CA ASN A 355 5.20 -2.12 -23.90
C ASN A 355 3.82 -1.44 -23.86
N CYS A 356 3.80 -0.17 -23.46
CA CYS A 356 2.60 0.65 -23.48
C CYS A 356 2.25 1.04 -24.93
N ASP A 357 1.02 0.75 -25.35
CA ASP A 357 0.45 1.03 -26.67
C ASP A 357 -0.25 2.40 -26.78
N TYR A 358 -0.20 3.18 -25.70
CA TYR A 358 -0.72 4.54 -25.67
C TYR A 358 0.22 5.49 -26.41
N SER A 359 -0.32 6.64 -26.85
CA SER A 359 0.46 7.71 -27.48
C SER A 359 1.58 8.18 -26.54
N ASP A 360 2.66 8.73 -27.10
CA ASP A 360 3.85 9.14 -26.32
C ASP A 360 3.52 10.09 -25.15
N GLU A 361 2.46 10.91 -25.27
CA GLU A 361 2.01 11.82 -24.21
C GLU A 361 1.37 11.11 -23.01
N THR A 362 0.85 9.90 -23.19
CA THR A 362 0.17 9.10 -22.16
C THR A 362 0.82 7.73 -21.96
N LYS A 363 1.97 7.51 -22.62
CA LYS A 363 2.72 6.27 -22.60
C LYS A 363 3.30 6.06 -21.21
N CYS A 364 2.95 4.95 -20.57
CA CYS A 364 3.54 4.61 -19.29
C CYS A 364 4.91 3.95 -19.47
N LYS A 365 5.84 4.24 -18.55
CA LYS A 365 7.16 3.58 -18.47
C LYS A 365 7.06 2.05 -18.34
N GLY A 366 5.97 1.57 -17.73
CA GLY A 366 5.71 0.16 -17.48
C GLY A 366 6.28 -0.33 -16.15
N THR A 367 5.62 -1.31 -15.52
CA THR A 367 5.95 -1.70 -14.15
C THR A 367 7.31 -2.40 -14.03
N ILE A 368 7.78 -3.08 -15.07
CA ILE A 368 9.11 -3.69 -15.05
C ILE A 368 10.18 -2.61 -15.00
N ALA A 369 10.18 -1.69 -15.95
CA ALA A 369 11.15 -0.60 -15.98
C ALA A 369 11.06 0.27 -14.71
N SER A 370 9.86 0.62 -14.25
CA SER A 370 9.68 1.37 -13.00
C SER A 370 10.13 0.58 -11.77
N GLY A 371 9.90 -0.74 -11.73
CA GLY A 371 10.27 -1.61 -10.62
C GLY A 371 11.76 -1.86 -10.52
N THR A 372 12.41 -2.18 -11.63
CA THR A 372 13.85 -2.42 -11.70
C THR A 372 14.67 -1.15 -11.42
N THR A 373 14.19 0.05 -11.76
CA THR A 373 14.87 1.29 -11.33
C THR A 373 14.88 1.46 -9.80
N ARG A 374 13.89 0.90 -9.09
CA ARG A 374 13.71 1.09 -7.64
C ARG A 374 14.30 -0.03 -6.79
N GLU A 375 14.60 -1.19 -7.37
CA GLU A 375 14.91 -2.39 -6.59
C GLU A 375 16.17 -2.25 -5.71
N ILE A 376 17.18 -1.51 -6.18
CA ILE A 376 18.43 -1.25 -5.46
C ILE A 376 18.16 -0.28 -4.30
N GLY A 377 17.58 0.89 -4.59
CA GLY A 377 17.29 1.89 -3.57
C GLY A 377 16.28 1.42 -2.51
N GLU A 378 15.38 0.50 -2.86
CA GLU A 378 14.45 -0.12 -1.89
C GLU A 378 15.03 -1.35 -1.18
N GLY A 379 16.19 -1.86 -1.62
CA GLY A 379 16.75 -3.14 -1.19
C GLY A 379 15.77 -4.31 -1.35
N LYS A 380 14.88 -4.23 -2.34
CA LYS A 380 13.82 -5.21 -2.57
C LYS A 380 13.78 -5.58 -4.04
N LYS A 381 14.16 -6.83 -4.32
CA LYS A 381 14.10 -7.42 -5.66
C LYS A 381 12.70 -7.30 -6.25
N TYR A 382 12.59 -6.68 -7.42
CA TYR A 382 11.32 -6.56 -8.12
C TYR A 382 10.88 -7.93 -8.68
N SER A 383 9.57 -8.19 -8.68
CA SER A 383 8.99 -9.40 -9.25
C SER A 383 7.81 -9.06 -10.17
N ALA A 384 7.99 -9.30 -11.47
CA ALA A 384 6.99 -9.05 -12.50
C ALA A 384 5.87 -10.11 -12.54
N GLY A 385 6.12 -11.30 -11.98
CA GLY A 385 5.20 -12.45 -12.06
C GLY A 385 3.84 -12.19 -11.41
N ALA A 386 3.78 -11.27 -10.45
CA ALA A 386 2.55 -10.90 -9.75
C ALA A 386 1.62 -9.96 -10.53
N TRP A 387 2.04 -9.41 -11.67
CA TRP A 387 1.31 -8.33 -12.36
C TRP A 387 -0.10 -8.74 -12.81
N SER A 388 -0.22 -9.85 -13.56
CA SER A 388 -1.51 -10.28 -14.12
C SER A 388 -2.51 -10.66 -13.03
N SER A 389 -2.00 -11.35 -12.02
CA SER A 389 -2.75 -11.74 -10.82
C SER A 389 -3.28 -10.51 -10.08
N SER A 390 -2.41 -9.52 -9.85
CA SER A 390 -2.73 -8.24 -9.23
C SER A 390 -3.82 -7.48 -9.99
N MET A 391 -3.70 -7.37 -11.31
CA MET A 391 -4.67 -6.66 -12.14
C MET A 391 -6.05 -7.32 -12.13
N ARG A 392 -6.10 -8.65 -12.30
CA ARG A 392 -7.35 -9.41 -12.28
C ARG A 392 -8.05 -9.28 -10.93
N GLN A 393 -7.32 -9.52 -9.85
CA GLN A 393 -7.86 -9.46 -8.49
C GLN A 393 -8.25 -8.03 -8.10
N GLY A 394 -7.39 -7.05 -8.40
CA GLY A 394 -7.65 -5.63 -8.14
C GLY A 394 -8.91 -5.15 -8.85
N ARG A 395 -9.06 -5.44 -10.15
CA ARG A 395 -10.29 -5.10 -10.90
C ARG A 395 -11.52 -5.76 -10.32
N SER A 396 -11.46 -7.04 -9.97
CA SER A 396 -12.59 -7.75 -9.36
C SER A 396 -12.98 -7.13 -8.02
N LEU A 397 -12.00 -6.74 -7.20
CA LEU A 397 -12.24 -6.27 -5.84
C LEU A 397 -12.77 -4.83 -5.82
N ILE A 398 -12.25 -3.92 -6.65
CA ILE A 398 -12.79 -2.55 -6.72
C ILE A 398 -14.25 -2.51 -7.17
N GLN A 399 -14.73 -3.48 -7.97
CA GLN A 399 -16.16 -3.53 -8.37
C GLN A 399 -17.10 -3.72 -7.17
N LYS A 400 -16.58 -4.15 -6.03
CA LYS A 400 -17.33 -4.35 -4.79
C LYS A 400 -17.29 -3.14 -3.85
N ALA A 401 -16.63 -2.04 -4.24
CA ALA A 401 -16.49 -0.85 -3.41
C ALA A 401 -17.73 0.05 -3.47
N PRO A 402 -18.54 0.14 -2.40
CA PRO A 402 -19.81 0.88 -2.43
C PRO A 402 -19.65 2.40 -2.28
N GLY A 403 -18.48 2.87 -1.84
CA GLY A 403 -18.19 4.30 -1.64
C GLY A 403 -17.64 5.03 -2.86
N GLY A 404 -17.29 4.31 -3.93
CA GLY A 404 -16.72 4.87 -5.14
C GLY A 404 -15.66 3.97 -5.76
N ILE A 405 -15.52 4.04 -7.08
CA ILE A 405 -14.59 3.21 -7.87
C ILE A 405 -13.76 4.11 -8.78
N PHE A 406 -12.44 4.07 -8.59
CA PHE A 406 -11.46 4.77 -9.41
C PHE A 406 -10.51 3.76 -10.06
N GLU A 407 -10.27 3.88 -11.36
CA GLU A 407 -9.25 3.11 -12.10
C GLU A 407 -8.28 4.09 -12.75
N ILE A 408 -7.07 4.20 -12.20
CA ILE A 408 -6.04 5.18 -12.56
C ILE A 408 -4.92 4.49 -13.32
N HIS A 409 -4.74 4.86 -14.58
CA HIS A 409 -3.55 4.53 -15.37
C HIS A 409 -2.47 5.56 -15.09
N ASN A 410 -1.32 5.12 -14.58
CA ASN A 410 -0.21 5.99 -14.19
C ASN A 410 0.89 6.01 -15.26
N GLY A 411 1.23 7.19 -15.80
CA GLY A 411 2.32 7.34 -16.76
C GLY A 411 3.71 6.97 -16.23
N GLY A 412 3.92 6.99 -14.90
CA GLY A 412 5.16 6.47 -14.29
C GLY A 412 6.38 7.36 -14.47
N GLY A 413 6.18 8.68 -14.54
CA GLY A 413 7.29 9.62 -14.70
C GLY A 413 7.82 9.73 -16.13
N ALA A 414 7.16 9.14 -17.12
CA ALA A 414 7.41 9.47 -18.53
C ALA A 414 6.93 10.91 -18.78
N SER A 415 7.76 11.89 -18.44
CA SER A 415 7.59 13.26 -18.89
C SER A 415 8.29 13.37 -20.24
N LEU A 416 7.58 13.87 -21.26
CA LEU A 416 8.27 14.45 -22.39
C LEU A 416 9.05 15.67 -21.86
N PRO A 417 10.25 16.00 -22.37
CA PRO A 417 10.97 17.21 -21.98
C PRO A 417 10.04 18.42 -22.06
N GLY A 418 9.76 19.06 -20.92
CA GLY A 418 8.86 20.23 -20.84
C GLY A 418 7.35 19.94 -20.73
N LYS A 419 6.90 18.68 -20.63
CA LYS A 419 5.50 18.32 -20.33
C LYS A 419 5.40 17.43 -19.09
N ASP A 420 4.62 17.87 -18.10
CA ASP A 420 4.30 17.05 -16.94
C ASP A 420 3.58 15.77 -17.35
N CYS A 421 3.89 14.65 -16.69
CA CYS A 421 3.27 13.35 -16.98
C CYS A 421 1.73 13.42 -16.89
N ILE A 422 1.06 12.77 -17.85
CA ILE A 422 -0.40 12.64 -17.93
C ILE A 422 -0.78 11.18 -17.63
N GLY A 423 -1.42 10.93 -16.49
CA GLY A 423 -2.16 9.73 -16.15
C GLY A 423 -3.62 9.82 -16.62
N ALA A 424 -4.36 8.73 -16.56
CA ALA A 424 -5.78 8.71 -16.91
C ALA A 424 -6.61 8.05 -15.82
N ILE A 425 -7.59 8.77 -15.29
CA ILE A 425 -8.54 8.36 -14.27
C ILE A 425 -9.86 7.93 -14.93
N LYS A 426 -10.30 6.70 -14.70
CA LYS A 426 -11.63 6.23 -15.10
C LYS A 426 -12.50 6.06 -13.85
N SER A 427 -13.61 6.79 -13.76
CA SER A 427 -14.63 6.56 -12.72
C SER A 427 -15.77 5.70 -13.25
N LYS A 428 -16.19 4.66 -12.50
CA LYS A 428 -17.22 3.69 -12.94
C LYS A 428 -18.55 3.78 -12.19
N GLN A 429 -18.55 4.25 -10.94
CA GLN A 429 -19.76 4.36 -10.14
C GLN A 429 -19.94 5.79 -9.61
N PRO A 430 -21.20 6.25 -9.47
CA PRO A 430 -21.52 7.38 -8.62
C PRO A 430 -20.94 7.13 -7.23
N ILE A 431 -20.26 8.11 -6.63
CA ILE A 431 -20.30 8.19 -5.16
C ILE A 431 -21.79 8.28 -4.82
N LYS A 432 -22.29 7.65 -3.76
CA LYS A 432 -23.75 7.53 -3.51
C LYS A 432 -24.54 8.85 -3.38
N ASP A 433 -23.93 10.01 -3.67
CA ASP A 433 -24.54 11.33 -3.88
C ASP A 433 -24.14 12.06 -5.20
N ALA A 434 -23.52 11.42 -6.21
CA ALA A 434 -23.18 12.09 -7.49
C ALA A 434 -23.06 11.12 -8.68
N CYS A 435 -23.95 11.27 -9.68
CA CYS A 435 -24.25 10.30 -10.75
C CYS A 435 -23.18 10.14 -11.89
N THR A 436 -23.36 9.10 -12.70
CA THR A 436 -22.39 8.26 -13.47
C THR A 436 -21.45 8.83 -14.56
N ARG A 437 -20.22 8.27 -14.55
CA ARG A 437 -19.33 7.74 -15.63
C ARG A 437 -18.80 8.66 -16.76
N SER A 438 -17.55 9.11 -16.60
CA SER A 438 -16.64 9.50 -17.68
C SER A 438 -15.16 9.17 -17.33
N THR A 439 -14.29 9.14 -18.34
CA THR A 439 -12.83 8.97 -18.22
C THR A 439 -12.20 10.36 -18.18
N ILE A 440 -11.52 10.70 -17.09
CA ILE A 440 -10.80 11.97 -16.88
C ILE A 440 -9.30 11.71 -17.09
N THR A 441 -8.65 12.38 -18.02
CA THR A 441 -7.18 12.38 -18.14
C THR A 441 -6.56 13.47 -17.25
N GLU A 442 -5.35 13.24 -16.73
CA GLU A 442 -4.60 14.10 -15.79
C GLU A 442 -4.33 15.50 -16.35
N THR A 443 -4.47 15.71 -17.65
CA THR A 443 -4.51 17.04 -18.30
C THR A 443 -5.56 17.96 -17.68
N ALA A 444 -6.63 17.42 -17.07
CA ALA A 444 -7.65 18.18 -16.35
C ALA A 444 -7.24 18.61 -14.92
N VAL A 445 -6.18 18.03 -14.35
CA VAL A 445 -5.81 18.21 -12.93
C VAL A 445 -4.62 19.17 -12.74
N LYS A 446 -3.82 19.42 -13.79
CA LYS A 446 -2.52 20.12 -13.64
C LYS A 446 -2.44 21.56 -14.17
N THR A 447 -3.43 22.08 -14.88
CA THR A 447 -3.34 23.48 -15.32
C THR A 447 -3.68 24.41 -14.16
N LYS A 448 -2.65 25.08 -13.63
CA LYS A 448 -2.71 26.19 -12.64
C LYS A 448 -3.68 27.33 -13.05
N TYR A 449 -4.14 27.34 -14.29
CA TYR A 449 -5.11 28.29 -14.87
C TYR A 449 -6.53 27.72 -15.11
N LEU A 450 -6.76 26.42 -14.84
CA LEU A 450 -8.09 25.79 -14.98
C LEU A 450 -8.68 25.32 -13.65
N LEU A 451 -7.91 25.30 -12.55
CA LEU A 451 -8.48 25.13 -11.21
C LEU A 451 -9.40 26.29 -10.81
N ASP A 452 -9.29 27.44 -11.49
CA ASP A 452 -10.24 28.57 -11.38
C ASP A 452 -11.48 28.41 -12.29
N TYR A 453 -11.46 27.47 -13.25
CA TYR A 453 -12.47 27.35 -14.32
C TYR A 453 -13.15 25.98 -14.42
N ILE A 454 -12.85 25.06 -13.51
CA ILE A 454 -13.73 23.92 -13.26
C ILE A 454 -13.84 23.84 -11.75
N SER A 455 -14.75 24.64 -11.19
CA SER A 455 -15.15 24.39 -9.80
C SER A 455 -15.62 22.94 -9.72
N ALA A 456 -15.36 22.26 -8.62
CA ALA A 456 -15.89 20.91 -8.48
C ALA A 456 -17.44 20.91 -8.50
N ASP A 457 -18.07 22.08 -8.36
CA ASP A 457 -19.47 22.35 -8.70
C ASP A 457 -19.74 22.45 -10.20
N GLU A 458 -18.85 22.93 -11.07
CA GLU A 458 -18.99 22.85 -12.54
C GLU A 458 -18.76 21.41 -13.06
N LEU A 459 -17.88 20.68 -12.38
CA LEU A 459 -17.71 19.22 -12.40
C LEU A 459 -18.92 18.47 -11.76
N LEU A 460 -19.90 19.18 -11.20
CA LEU A 460 -21.18 18.66 -10.70
C LEU A 460 -22.41 19.26 -11.44
N ASN A 461 -22.28 20.44 -12.05
CA ASN A 461 -23.37 21.24 -12.61
C ASN A 461 -23.47 21.09 -14.13
N LYS A 462 -22.35 20.88 -14.84
CA LYS A 462 -22.37 20.34 -16.21
C LYS A 462 -23.00 18.94 -16.26
N TYR A 463 -23.14 18.30 -15.10
CA TYR A 463 -23.76 17.01 -14.84
C TYR A 463 -25.27 17.13 -14.51
N ASN A 464 -25.75 18.32 -14.12
CA ASN A 464 -27.17 18.58 -13.77
C ASN A 464 -28.07 18.91 -14.98
N CYS A 465 -27.52 19.28 -16.14
CA CYS A 465 -28.33 19.66 -17.33
C CYS A 465 -29.07 18.49 -18.02
N ILE A 466 -28.77 17.22 -17.70
CA ILE A 466 -29.39 16.06 -18.37
C ILE A 466 -30.67 15.60 -17.64
N TYR A 467 -30.90 16.04 -16.40
CA TYR A 467 -32.06 15.59 -15.62
C TYR A 467 -33.38 16.26 -16.06
N LYS A 468 -33.36 17.52 -16.53
CA LYS A 468 -34.57 18.21 -17.01
C LYS A 468 -35.10 17.71 -18.36
N ASN A 469 -34.24 17.18 -19.23
CA ASN A 469 -34.66 16.66 -20.55
C ASN A 469 -35.23 15.24 -20.49
N ASN A 470 -34.86 14.43 -19.50
CA ASN A 470 -35.33 13.04 -19.39
C ASN A 470 -36.73 12.91 -18.74
N GLU A 471 -37.13 13.84 -17.87
CA GLU A 471 -38.52 13.91 -17.39
C GLU A 471 -39.51 14.32 -18.50
N GLN A 472 -39.13 15.27 -19.36
CA GLN A 472 -39.95 15.67 -20.52
C GLN A 472 -40.10 14.52 -21.53
N LEU A 473 -39.03 13.74 -21.78
CA LEU A 473 -39.07 12.57 -22.66
C LEU A 473 -39.86 11.40 -22.06
N LYS A 474 -39.92 11.25 -20.72
CA LYS A 474 -40.78 10.25 -20.07
C LYS A 474 -42.26 10.65 -20.12
N LYS A 475 -42.60 11.93 -19.93
CA LYS A 475 -43.97 12.45 -20.08
C LYS A 475 -44.50 12.36 -21.52
N GLN A 476 -43.64 12.54 -22.53
CA GLN A 476 -44.01 12.33 -23.94
C GLN A 476 -44.21 10.84 -24.31
N ARG A 477 -43.52 9.92 -23.62
CA ARG A 477 -43.65 8.48 -23.86
C ARG A 477 -44.83 7.82 -23.16
N SER A 478 -45.33 8.38 -22.05
CA SER A 478 -46.56 7.92 -21.40
C SER A 478 -47.83 8.41 -22.09
N ALA A 479 -47.78 9.52 -22.85
CA ALA A 479 -48.91 10.01 -23.65
C ALA A 479 -49.17 9.21 -24.94
N SER A 480 -48.22 8.40 -25.42
CA SER A 480 -48.33 7.68 -26.71
C SER A 480 -48.75 6.21 -26.62
N ARG A 481 -49.17 5.73 -25.43
CA ARG A 481 -49.60 4.34 -25.20
C ARG A 481 -51.04 4.18 -24.71
N GLY A 482 -51.91 5.15 -24.95
CA GLY A 482 -53.36 5.01 -24.80
C GLY A 482 -54.03 4.74 -26.15
N GLY A 483 -54.36 3.49 -26.46
CA GLY A 483 -55.21 3.19 -27.62
C GLY A 483 -55.08 1.80 -28.21
N ARG A 484 -55.51 0.76 -27.50
CA ARG A 484 -55.93 -0.50 -28.15
C ARG A 484 -57.36 -0.83 -27.74
N GLY A 485 -58.27 -0.36 -28.60
CA GLY A 485 -59.70 -0.61 -28.51
C GLY A 485 -60.07 -2.08 -28.67
N THR A 486 -61.10 -2.44 -27.93
CA THR A 486 -61.87 -3.67 -27.98
C THR A 486 -62.55 -3.83 -29.35
N ARG A 487 -62.30 -4.96 -30.03
CA ARG A 487 -62.92 -5.27 -31.32
C ARG A 487 -64.11 -6.21 -31.13
N LYS A 488 -65.32 -5.63 -31.09
CA LYS A 488 -66.60 -6.37 -31.17
C LYS A 488 -66.81 -6.94 -32.58
N ARG A 489 -67.18 -8.22 -32.64
CA ARG A 489 -67.71 -8.91 -33.82
C ARG A 489 -69.08 -8.35 -34.19
N ARG A 490 -69.31 -7.99 -35.47
CA ARG A 490 -70.66 -8.00 -36.08
C ARG A 490 -70.57 -8.31 -37.58
N LYS A 491 -71.45 -9.24 -37.99
CA LYS A 491 -71.68 -9.74 -39.35
C LYS A 491 -72.17 -8.64 -40.29
N LYS A 492 -71.77 -8.68 -41.58
CA LYS A 492 -72.70 -8.47 -42.70
C LYS A 492 -72.14 -8.94 -44.05
N LYS A 493 -73.01 -9.63 -44.80
CA LYS A 493 -72.91 -10.08 -46.19
C LYS A 493 -72.62 -8.92 -47.16
N ARG A 494 -71.85 -9.16 -48.23
CA ARG A 494 -72.28 -8.94 -49.63
C ARG A 494 -71.23 -9.41 -50.67
N THR A 495 -71.72 -10.31 -51.52
CA THR A 495 -71.48 -10.59 -52.95
C THR A 495 -70.38 -9.88 -53.77
N LYS A 496 -69.62 -10.74 -54.49
CA LYS A 496 -69.19 -10.69 -55.91
C LYS A 496 -68.94 -9.32 -56.57
N LYS A 497 -67.73 -9.08 -57.08
CA LYS A 497 -67.35 -9.21 -58.53
C LYS A 497 -65.88 -8.83 -58.77
N LYS A 498 -65.33 -9.43 -59.82
CA LYS A 498 -63.98 -9.33 -60.42
C LYS A 498 -63.62 -7.90 -60.86
N ALA A 499 -62.31 -7.56 -60.87
CA ALA A 499 -61.59 -7.09 -62.06
C ALA A 499 -60.09 -6.87 -61.79
N ARG A 500 -59.30 -7.10 -62.84
CA ARG A 500 -57.83 -7.07 -62.96
C ARG A 500 -57.27 -5.64 -63.12
N HIS A 501 -55.93 -5.60 -63.02
CA HIS A 501 -54.96 -4.69 -63.67
C HIS A 501 -54.32 -3.55 -62.85
N LYS A 502 -53.03 -3.82 -62.55
CA LYS A 502 -51.82 -2.95 -62.54
C LYS A 502 -51.82 -1.85 -63.64
N PRO A 503 -50.79 -0.98 -63.74
CA PRO A 503 -49.79 -0.46 -62.77
C PRO A 503 -49.59 1.08 -62.93
N ARG A 504 -48.76 1.74 -62.11
CA ARG A 504 -47.71 2.67 -62.63
C ARG A 504 -46.80 3.29 -61.56
N ASN A 505 -45.53 3.33 -61.98
CA ASN A 505 -44.38 4.07 -61.46
C ASN A 505 -44.59 5.59 -61.36
N ARG A 506 -43.87 6.22 -60.42
CA ARG A 506 -43.15 7.53 -60.55
C ARG A 506 -42.28 7.69 -59.28
N ARG A 507 -40.94 7.54 -59.32
CA ARG A 507 -39.87 8.45 -59.77
C ARG A 507 -40.03 9.91 -59.29
N ARG A 508 -39.14 10.33 -58.38
CA ARG A 508 -38.29 11.57 -58.38
C ARG A 508 -37.60 11.69 -56.99
N THR A 509 -36.29 11.46 -56.86
CA THR A 509 -35.11 12.35 -57.09
C THR A 509 -35.00 13.58 -56.16
N ARG A 510 -34.00 13.56 -55.27
CA ARG A 510 -32.84 14.50 -55.13
C ARG A 510 -32.23 14.33 -53.72
N LYS A 511 -30.99 13.85 -53.60
CA LYS A 511 -29.68 14.56 -53.61
C LYS A 511 -29.37 15.34 -52.30
N ARG A 512 -28.26 14.93 -51.69
CA ARG A 512 -27.31 15.55 -50.72
C ARG A 512 -27.21 14.61 -49.50
N GLY A 513 -26.09 13.96 -49.22
CA GLY A 513 -24.70 14.43 -49.18
C GLY A 513 -24.23 14.19 -47.74
N GLY A 514 -23.27 13.28 -47.53
CA GLY A 514 -22.80 12.93 -46.19
C GLY A 514 -21.84 11.75 -46.17
N CYS A 515 -20.56 12.02 -46.44
CA CYS A 515 -19.46 11.14 -46.08
C CYS A 515 -19.36 11.04 -44.56
N PHE A 516 -19.59 9.86 -43.97
CA PHE A 516 -19.00 9.46 -42.69
C PHE A 516 -19.10 7.95 -42.57
N GLY A 517 -17.96 7.26 -42.57
CA GLY A 517 -17.92 5.83 -42.35
C GLY A 517 -16.54 5.25 -42.53
N ASN A 518 -15.66 5.46 -41.55
CA ASN A 518 -14.59 4.52 -41.21
C ASN A 518 -13.98 4.90 -39.86
N CYS A 519 -14.47 4.28 -38.79
CA CYS A 519 -13.72 4.17 -37.54
C CYS A 519 -13.83 2.71 -37.07
N PHE A 520 -12.77 1.97 -37.35
CA PHE A 520 -12.59 0.55 -37.06
C PHE A 520 -12.63 0.28 -35.54
N ARG A 521 -13.61 -0.52 -35.09
CA ARG A 521 -13.53 -1.22 -33.80
C ARG A 521 -12.69 -2.50 -33.97
N LYS A 522 -11.39 -2.45 -33.65
CA LYS A 522 -10.63 -3.68 -33.39
C LYS A 522 -11.05 -4.26 -32.03
N LYS A 523 -12.03 -5.16 -32.03
CA LYS A 523 -12.16 -6.17 -30.97
C LYS A 523 -11.11 -7.22 -31.28
N THR A 524 -10.13 -7.41 -30.40
CA THR A 524 -9.34 -8.65 -30.37
C THR A 524 -10.31 -9.78 -30.10
N ARG A 525 -10.68 -10.51 -31.17
CA ARG A 525 -11.30 -11.83 -31.04
C ARG A 525 -10.14 -12.80 -30.93
N TYR A 526 -10.08 -13.56 -29.84
CA TYR A 526 -9.23 -14.73 -29.81
C TYR A 526 -9.68 -15.66 -30.94
N THR A 527 -8.72 -16.19 -31.68
CA THR A 527 -8.97 -17.25 -32.63
C THR A 527 -9.44 -18.50 -31.89
N LEU A 528 -10.16 -19.38 -32.57
CA LEU A 528 -10.54 -20.68 -32.01
C LEU A 528 -9.30 -21.49 -31.58
N GLU A 529 -8.19 -21.33 -32.30
CA GLU A 529 -6.89 -21.93 -31.98
C GLU A 529 -6.33 -21.44 -30.65
N GLU A 530 -6.36 -20.12 -30.38
CA GLU A 530 -5.92 -19.56 -29.09
C GLU A 530 -6.78 -20.06 -27.92
N ILE A 531 -8.09 -20.20 -28.13
CA ILE A 531 -9.00 -20.74 -27.11
C ILE A 531 -8.68 -22.21 -26.85
N ASN A 532 -8.50 -23.01 -27.90
CA ASN A 532 -8.17 -24.44 -27.77
C ASN A 532 -6.82 -24.64 -27.08
N GLU A 533 -5.82 -23.80 -27.37
CA GLU A 533 -4.51 -23.86 -26.71
C GLU A 533 -4.60 -23.49 -25.21
N MET A 534 -5.47 -22.54 -24.85
CA MET A 534 -5.73 -22.21 -23.45
C MET A 534 -6.42 -23.37 -22.70
N VAL A 535 -7.37 -24.05 -23.34
CA VAL A 535 -8.04 -25.23 -22.78
C VAL A 535 -7.04 -26.37 -22.59
N ARG A 536 -6.23 -26.67 -23.60
CA ARG A 536 -5.19 -27.71 -23.56
C ARG A 536 -4.20 -27.49 -22.41
N LYS A 537 -3.72 -26.25 -22.23
CA LYS A 537 -2.83 -25.89 -21.10
C LYS A 537 -3.48 -26.02 -19.73
N ALA A 538 -4.79 -25.77 -19.63
CA ALA A 538 -5.53 -25.96 -18.38
C ALA A 538 -5.67 -27.45 -18.04
N GLU A 539 -5.97 -28.29 -19.03
CA GLU A 539 -6.04 -29.75 -18.89
C GLU A 539 -4.68 -30.36 -18.51
N GLU A 540 -3.59 -29.90 -19.13
CA GLU A 540 -2.22 -30.31 -18.78
C GLU A 540 -1.88 -29.94 -17.33
N HIS A 541 -2.22 -28.72 -16.90
CA HIS A 541 -2.00 -28.28 -15.52
C HIS A 541 -2.75 -29.18 -14.53
N ASP A 542 -4.01 -29.49 -14.79
CA ASP A 542 -4.82 -30.34 -13.90
C ASP A 542 -4.31 -31.79 -13.88
N ALA A 543 -3.85 -32.33 -15.00
CA ALA A 543 -3.20 -33.63 -15.06
C ALA A 543 -1.91 -33.68 -14.23
N HIS A 544 -1.09 -32.63 -14.28
CA HIS A 544 0.12 -32.52 -13.44
C HIS A 544 -0.23 -32.45 -11.95
N VAL A 545 -1.25 -31.68 -11.56
CA VAL A 545 -1.71 -31.60 -10.16
C VAL A 545 -2.21 -32.97 -9.66
N GLU A 546 -3.00 -33.70 -10.44
CA GLU A 546 -3.48 -35.05 -10.07
C GLU A 546 -2.35 -36.08 -9.97
N LYS A 547 -1.36 -36.02 -10.87
CA LYS A 547 -0.13 -36.83 -10.77
C LYS A 547 0.57 -36.59 -9.44
N TYR A 548 0.72 -35.33 -9.03
CA TYR A 548 1.33 -35.00 -7.75
C TYR A 548 0.50 -35.44 -6.55
N LYS A 549 -0.84 -35.35 -6.59
CA LYS A 549 -1.67 -35.89 -5.50
C LYS A 549 -1.43 -37.38 -5.25
N LYS A 550 -1.34 -38.18 -6.31
CA LYS A 550 -1.04 -39.62 -6.22
C LYS A 550 0.33 -39.87 -5.60
N ILE A 551 1.35 -39.12 -6.06
CA ILE A 551 2.72 -39.21 -5.52
C ILE A 551 2.73 -38.86 -4.04
N LEU A 552 2.17 -37.72 -3.64
CA LEU A 552 2.16 -37.24 -2.26
C LEU A 552 1.42 -38.19 -1.31
N ASN A 553 0.28 -38.73 -1.73
CA ASN A 553 -0.46 -39.75 -0.98
C ASN A 553 0.36 -41.04 -0.84
N SER A 554 0.98 -41.53 -1.92
CA SER A 554 1.77 -42.77 -1.90
C SER A 554 3.00 -42.68 -1.00
N LYS A 555 3.64 -41.51 -0.95
CA LYS A 555 4.82 -41.23 -0.13
C LYS A 555 4.48 -40.77 1.29
N LYS A 556 3.19 -40.65 1.62
CA LYS A 556 2.69 -40.19 2.94
C LYS A 556 3.30 -38.85 3.37
N ILE A 557 3.52 -37.93 2.44
CA ILE A 557 4.08 -36.60 2.73
C ILE A 557 3.01 -35.76 3.44
N LYS A 558 3.28 -35.35 4.69
CA LYS A 558 2.33 -34.65 5.57
C LYS A 558 2.74 -33.22 5.89
N THR A 559 4.01 -32.87 5.70
CA THR A 559 4.54 -31.53 6.02
C THR A 559 5.13 -30.83 4.79
N ASN A 560 5.19 -29.50 4.84
CA ASN A 560 5.88 -28.73 3.79
C ASN A 560 7.38 -29.04 3.72
N VAL A 561 8.00 -29.44 4.84
CA VAL A 561 9.42 -29.80 4.87
C VAL A 561 9.65 -31.08 4.08
N GLU A 562 8.88 -32.14 4.37
CA GLU A 562 8.92 -33.41 3.62
C GLU A 562 8.64 -33.21 2.12
N LEU A 563 7.73 -32.30 1.76
CA LEU A 563 7.44 -31.97 0.37
C LEU A 563 8.68 -31.39 -0.34
N MET A 564 9.38 -30.46 0.32
CA MET A 564 10.57 -29.82 -0.26
C MET A 564 11.72 -30.81 -0.39
N THR A 565 11.98 -31.60 0.65
CA THR A 565 12.99 -32.67 0.62
C THR A 565 12.71 -33.66 -0.51
N PHE A 566 11.45 -34.07 -0.67
CA PHE A 566 11.06 -34.97 -1.77
C PHE A 566 11.33 -34.37 -3.16
N LEU A 567 11.02 -33.09 -3.38
CA LEU A 567 11.26 -32.44 -4.68
C LEU A 567 12.75 -32.29 -4.99
N GLU A 568 13.55 -32.01 -3.96
CA GLU A 568 15.00 -31.86 -4.06
C GLU A 568 15.68 -33.22 -4.33
N GLU A 569 15.38 -34.25 -3.54
CA GLU A 569 15.92 -35.62 -3.71
C GLU A 569 15.61 -36.22 -5.08
N ASN A 570 14.53 -35.78 -5.73
CA ASN A 570 14.09 -36.31 -7.02
C ASN A 570 14.43 -35.39 -8.21
N ASN A 571 15.17 -34.30 -8.01
CA ASN A 571 15.47 -33.30 -9.04
C ASN A 571 14.20 -32.76 -9.75
N LYS A 572 13.11 -32.54 -9.00
CA LYS A 572 11.80 -32.07 -9.51
C LYS A 572 11.44 -30.67 -9.01
N MET A 573 12.43 -29.82 -8.77
CA MET A 573 12.20 -28.46 -8.27
C MET A 573 11.38 -27.58 -9.23
N ASP A 574 11.45 -27.84 -10.54
CA ASP A 574 10.64 -27.15 -11.55
C ASP A 574 9.12 -27.41 -11.40
N ASP A 575 8.75 -28.53 -10.76
CA ASP A 575 7.36 -28.92 -10.53
C ASP A 575 6.79 -28.40 -9.21
N ILE A 576 7.54 -27.56 -8.48
CA ILE A 576 7.16 -27.07 -7.14
C ILE A 576 5.76 -26.43 -7.09
N LEU A 577 5.36 -25.75 -8.17
CA LEU A 577 4.04 -25.11 -8.25
C LEU A 577 2.90 -26.16 -8.29
N TYR A 578 3.06 -27.23 -9.07
CA TYR A 578 2.09 -28.32 -9.16
C TYR A 578 2.03 -29.12 -7.86
N ALA A 579 3.20 -29.42 -7.30
CA ALA A 579 3.34 -30.14 -6.04
C ALA A 579 2.72 -29.39 -4.86
N ALA A 580 2.95 -28.07 -4.76
CA ALA A 580 2.35 -27.22 -3.74
C ALA A 580 0.83 -27.12 -3.89
N ASN A 581 0.32 -27.01 -5.12
CA ASN A 581 -1.13 -27.02 -5.39
C ASN A 581 -1.77 -28.36 -4.99
N ALA A 582 -1.15 -29.49 -5.34
CA ALA A 582 -1.61 -30.83 -4.96
C ALA A 582 -1.61 -31.02 -3.43
N PHE A 583 -0.52 -30.63 -2.76
CA PHE A 583 -0.37 -30.71 -1.31
C PHE A 583 -1.39 -29.85 -0.58
N SER A 584 -1.68 -28.65 -1.09
CA SER A 584 -2.73 -27.78 -0.54
C SER A 584 -4.12 -28.40 -0.67
N GLN A 585 -4.41 -29.13 -1.75
CA GLN A 585 -5.71 -29.78 -1.95
C GLN A 585 -5.89 -31.00 -1.04
N LEU A 586 -4.84 -31.79 -0.80
CA LEU A 586 -4.89 -32.96 0.09
C LEU A 586 -5.08 -32.58 1.57
N ASN A 587 -4.54 -31.43 1.99
CA ASN A 587 -4.61 -30.96 3.38
C ASN A 587 -5.81 -30.05 3.66
N LYS A 588 -6.79 -29.94 2.74
CA LYS A 588 -8.03 -29.22 3.04
C LYS A 588 -8.84 -30.01 4.06
N PRO A 589 -9.29 -29.39 5.18
CA PRO A 589 -10.25 -30.03 6.03
C PRO A 589 -11.51 -30.36 5.21
N PRO A 590 -12.17 -31.51 5.46
CA PRO A 590 -13.41 -31.86 4.76
C PRO A 590 -14.42 -30.72 4.95
N PRO A 591 -15.22 -30.40 3.91
CA PRO A 591 -16.23 -29.36 4.02
C PRO A 591 -17.17 -29.69 5.18
N VAL A 592 -17.32 -28.75 6.11
CA VAL A 592 -18.25 -28.86 7.23
C VAL A 592 -19.65 -29.01 6.64
N ARG A 593 -20.22 -30.23 6.71
CA ARG A 593 -21.61 -30.46 6.34
C ARG A 593 -22.49 -29.72 7.33
N PHE A 594 -23.04 -28.59 6.92
CA PHE A 594 -24.16 -27.97 7.62
C PHE A 594 -25.35 -28.91 7.49
N GLY A 595 -25.61 -29.69 8.54
CA GLY A 595 -26.83 -30.49 8.65
C GLY A 595 -28.03 -29.55 8.61
N SER A 596 -28.87 -29.71 7.59
CA SER A 596 -30.19 -29.09 7.51
C SER A 596 -31.05 -29.62 8.64
N ARG A 597 -31.12 -28.88 9.75
CA ARG A 597 -32.17 -29.09 10.75
C ARG A 597 -33.46 -28.49 10.21
N SER A 598 -34.41 -29.37 9.89
CA SER A 598 -35.82 -29.06 9.73
C SER A 598 -36.39 -28.49 11.04
N PRO A 599 -37.32 -27.51 10.99
CA PRO A 599 -37.91 -26.92 12.18
C PRO A 599 -38.96 -27.87 12.77
N SER A 600 -38.73 -28.35 14.00
CA SER A 600 -39.77 -29.02 14.80
C SER A 600 -40.58 -27.99 15.58
N PRO A 601 -41.85 -28.28 15.91
CA PRO A 601 -42.82 -27.31 16.38
C PRO A 601 -42.63 -26.97 17.87
N SER A 602 -43.01 -25.74 18.22
CA SER A 602 -43.06 -25.20 19.57
C SER A 602 -44.00 -25.99 20.48
N PRO A 603 -43.67 -26.18 21.77
CA PRO A 603 -44.66 -26.40 22.81
C PRO A 603 -44.88 -25.15 23.66
N LEU A 604 -46.13 -25.05 24.11
CA LEU A 604 -46.74 -24.01 24.94
C LEU A 604 -46.18 -23.92 26.37
N PHE A 605 -46.28 -22.70 26.91
CA PHE A 605 -46.43 -22.27 28.31
C PHE A 605 -46.14 -23.25 29.47
N GLY A 606 -45.24 -22.81 30.36
CA GLY A 606 -45.20 -23.21 31.76
C GLY A 606 -44.50 -22.13 32.61
N LYS A 607 -45.27 -21.49 33.51
CA LYS A 607 -44.80 -20.50 34.50
C LYS A 607 -43.89 -21.18 35.53
N ILE A 608 -42.71 -20.63 35.82
CA ILE A 608 -41.96 -20.90 37.06
C ILE A 608 -41.34 -19.59 37.58
N SER A 609 -41.61 -19.33 38.86
CA SER A 609 -41.21 -18.16 39.66
C SER A 609 -39.71 -18.09 39.95
N PRO A 610 -39.14 -16.90 40.26
CA PRO A 610 -37.74 -16.77 40.69
C PRO A 610 -37.58 -17.02 42.20
N PRO A 611 -36.45 -17.61 42.66
CA PRO A 611 -36.16 -17.69 44.08
C PRO A 611 -35.56 -16.37 44.59
N MET A 612 -36.04 -15.97 45.78
CA MET A 612 -35.48 -14.93 46.63
C MET A 612 -34.05 -15.29 47.07
N ILE A 613 -33.15 -14.29 47.05
CA ILE A 613 -31.95 -14.29 47.89
C ILE A 613 -32.05 -13.05 48.80
N THR A 614 -32.01 -13.31 50.10
CA THR A 614 -32.19 -12.38 51.21
C THR A 614 -30.85 -11.88 51.78
N GLY A 615 -30.76 -10.55 52.02
CA GLY A 615 -29.99 -9.87 53.09
C GLY A 615 -28.45 -9.89 53.01
N ALA A 616 -27.68 -8.88 53.41
CA ALA A 616 -27.93 -7.66 54.19
C ALA A 616 -26.73 -6.65 53.97
N PRO A 617 -26.74 -5.43 54.54
CA PRO A 617 -26.18 -4.21 53.94
C PRO A 617 -24.80 -3.78 54.48
N TYR A 618 -24.09 -2.93 53.73
CA TYR A 618 -23.10 -2.01 54.30
C TYR A 618 -23.23 -0.62 53.68
N THR A 619 -23.59 0.32 54.55
CA THR A 619 -23.62 1.77 54.36
C THR A 619 -22.22 2.36 54.51
N GLY A 620 -21.93 3.44 53.78
CA GLY A 620 -20.90 4.40 54.22
C GLY A 620 -20.10 5.04 53.09
N ALA A 621 -20.61 6.15 52.55
CA ALA A 621 -19.79 7.17 51.93
C ALA A 621 -19.89 8.44 52.81
N PRO A 622 -18.81 9.22 52.97
CA PRO A 622 -18.94 10.61 53.31
C PRO A 622 -18.55 11.50 52.11
N LYS A 623 -19.37 12.51 51.87
CA LYS A 623 -18.96 13.75 51.22
C LYS A 623 -18.41 14.69 52.30
N GLN A 624 -17.21 15.20 52.08
CA GLN A 624 -16.90 16.63 52.05
C GLN A 624 -15.81 16.84 51.00
#